data_AF-A0A1F4DXM1-F1
#
_entry.id   AF-A0A1F4DXM1-F1
#
_cell.length_a   1.000
_cell.length_b   1.000
_cell.length_c   1.000
_cell.angle_alpha   90.00
_cell.angle_beta   90.00
_cell.angle_gamma   90.00
#
_symmetry.space_group_name_H-M   'P 1'
#
loop_
_entity.id
_entity.type
_entity.pdbx_description
1 polymer ?
#
loop_
_entity_poly.entity_id
_entity_poly.type
_entity_poly.pdbx_seq_one_letter_code
_entity_poly.pdbx_strand_id
1 'polypeptide(L)'
;MDANKINTLFHFSFAVDDLDRARKFYGEVLQCAEGRKLPGRADFNFFGHHLVAHLAPGEVVGHKGVKIGESKKTPLRHFGVVMTLEDFRKTADRLVQHGAEFINEPAVTQKGTVREQMLMTLSDGCGNAIEFKGLRNITDVYAVEERASAEA
;
A
#
# COMPACT_ATOMS: atom_id res chain seq x y z
N MET A 1 18.12 21.62 11.80
CA MET A 1 16.81 20.93 11.75
C MET A 1 16.86 20.07 10.51
N ASP A 2 16.81 18.74 10.67
CA ASP A 2 16.92 17.83 9.53
C ASP A 2 15.72 18.02 8.62
N ALA A 3 15.97 18.44 7.38
CA ALA A 3 14.94 18.64 6.35
C ALA A 3 14.15 17.35 6.00
N ASN A 4 14.55 16.20 6.57
CA ASN A 4 13.92 14.90 6.38
C ASN A 4 13.10 14.38 7.58
N LYS A 5 12.94 15.17 8.65
CA LYS A 5 12.15 14.71 9.80
C LYS A 5 10.65 14.97 9.56
N ILE A 6 9.95 13.95 9.08
CA ILE A 6 8.48 13.97 8.96
C ILE A 6 7.88 13.96 10.38
N ASN A 7 7.35 15.11 10.82
CA ASN A 7 6.68 15.28 12.11
C ASN A 7 5.14 15.17 12.01
N THR A 8 4.62 14.83 10.84
CA THR A 8 3.18 14.71 10.56
C THR A 8 2.91 13.36 9.93
N LEU A 9 1.95 12.61 10.45
CA LEU A 9 1.51 11.35 9.85
C LEU A 9 0.38 11.57 8.86
N PHE A 10 0.29 10.69 7.86
CA PHE A 10 -0.84 10.67 6.94
C PHE A 10 -2.09 10.11 7.63
N HIS A 11 -3.25 10.67 7.31
CA HIS A 11 -4.56 10.23 7.78
C HIS A 11 -5.45 9.90 6.58
N PHE A 12 -6.05 8.70 6.58
CA PHE A 12 -6.90 8.25 5.47
C PHE A 12 -8.11 7.47 5.97
N SER A 13 -9.30 7.91 5.55
CA SER A 13 -10.54 7.18 5.74
C SER A 13 -10.98 6.51 4.44
N PHE A 14 -11.48 5.29 4.55
CA PHE A 14 -11.92 4.50 3.40
C PHE A 14 -13.10 3.59 3.76
N ALA A 15 -13.86 3.19 2.73
CA ALA A 15 -14.99 2.29 2.89
C ALA A 15 -14.53 0.82 2.87
N VAL A 16 -15.18 0.01 3.70
CA VAL A 16 -15.11 -1.44 3.68
C VAL A 16 -16.52 -2.01 3.66
N ASP A 17 -16.68 -3.19 3.08
CA ASP A 17 -17.95 -3.92 3.08
C ASP A 17 -18.14 -4.79 4.34
N ASP A 18 -17.05 -5.09 5.05
CA ASP A 18 -17.03 -5.91 6.27
C ASP A 18 -15.87 -5.48 7.19
N LEU A 19 -16.20 -5.10 8.43
CA LEU A 19 -15.20 -4.64 9.40
C LEU A 19 -14.40 -5.76 10.05
N ASP A 20 -14.96 -6.97 10.16
CA ASP A 20 -14.25 -8.08 10.78
C ASP A 20 -13.21 -8.66 9.82
N ARG A 21 -13.52 -8.71 8.51
CA ARG A 21 -12.51 -8.96 7.48
C ARG A 21 -11.42 -7.89 7.49
N ALA A 22 -11.80 -6.61 7.60
CA ALA A 22 -10.82 -5.52 7.69
C ALA A 22 -9.92 -5.70 8.94
N ARG A 23 -10.47 -6.00 10.11
CA ARG A 23 -9.68 -6.25 11.33
C ARG A 23 -8.72 -7.43 11.18
N LYS A 24 -9.18 -8.52 10.57
CA LYS A 24 -8.31 -9.67 10.28
C LYS A 24 -7.16 -9.27 9.36
N PHE A 25 -7.46 -8.57 8.26
CA PHE A 25 -6.43 -8.15 7.31
C PHE A 25 -5.45 -7.13 7.91
N TYR A 26 -5.94 -5.97 8.38
CA TYR A 26 -5.07 -4.91 8.88
C TYR A 26 -4.45 -5.27 10.25
N GLY A 27 -5.22 -5.85 11.16
CA GLY A 27 -4.80 -6.15 12.54
C GLY A 27 -3.96 -7.42 12.68
N GLU A 28 -4.35 -8.52 12.02
CA GLU A 28 -3.66 -9.81 12.19
C GLU A 28 -2.64 -10.06 11.09
N VAL A 29 -3.04 -9.94 9.82
CA VAL A 29 -2.16 -10.24 8.68
C VAL A 29 -1.08 -9.17 8.50
N LEU A 30 -1.45 -7.90 8.53
CA LEU A 30 -0.50 -6.78 8.44
C LEU A 30 0.12 -6.38 9.79
N GLN A 31 -0.42 -6.86 10.91
CA GLN A 31 0.02 -6.52 12.26
C GLN A 31 -0.03 -5.00 12.57
N CYS A 32 -0.99 -4.30 11.98
CA CYS A 32 -1.26 -2.89 12.27
C CYS A 32 -2.16 -2.80 13.51
N ALA A 33 -1.66 -2.25 14.62
CA ALA A 33 -2.42 -2.17 15.86
C ALA A 33 -3.76 -1.44 15.67
N GLU A 34 -4.85 -2.05 16.12
CA GLU A 34 -6.17 -1.40 16.14
C GLU A 34 -6.20 -0.31 17.22
N GLY A 35 -6.70 0.86 16.86
CA GLY A 35 -6.93 1.98 17.76
C GLY A 35 -8.39 2.06 18.20
N ARG A 36 -9.04 3.19 17.93
CA ARG A 36 -10.44 3.41 18.27
C ARG A 36 -11.34 2.43 17.51
N LYS A 37 -12.25 1.80 18.24
CA LYS A 37 -13.28 0.88 17.71
C LYS A 37 -14.67 1.42 18.00
N LEU A 38 -15.51 1.48 16.97
CA LEU A 38 -16.94 1.82 17.05
C LEU A 38 -17.74 0.81 16.20
N PRO A 39 -19.07 0.68 16.38
CA PRO A 39 -19.87 -0.30 15.64
C PRO A 39 -19.71 -0.26 14.11
N GLY A 40 -19.51 0.93 13.53
CA GLY A 40 -19.34 1.11 12.08
C GLY A 40 -17.95 1.58 11.65
N ARG A 41 -16.92 1.48 12.52
CA ARG A 41 -15.59 2.01 12.24
C ARG A 41 -14.46 1.31 13.02
N ALA A 42 -13.30 1.17 12.39
CA ALA A 42 -12.06 0.76 13.05
C ALA A 42 -10.88 1.63 12.61
N ASP A 43 -10.06 2.05 13.56
CA ASP A 43 -8.82 2.80 13.31
C ASP A 43 -7.62 1.85 13.36
N PHE A 44 -6.62 2.05 12.49
CA PHE A 44 -5.39 1.26 12.47
C PHE A 44 -4.16 2.17 12.48
N ASN A 45 -3.15 1.79 13.28
CA ASN A 45 -1.78 2.29 13.13
C ASN A 45 -1.11 1.54 11.97
N PHE A 46 -1.30 2.05 10.76
CA PHE A 46 -0.81 1.48 9.52
C PHE A 46 0.60 2.00 9.24
N PHE A 47 1.62 1.27 9.72
CA PHE A 47 3.04 1.63 9.53
C PHE A 47 3.39 3.05 10.01
N GLY A 48 2.78 3.51 11.11
CA GLY A 48 2.96 4.86 11.64
C GLY A 48 2.00 5.91 11.06
N HIS A 49 1.08 5.50 10.17
CA HIS A 49 0.01 6.34 9.63
C HIS A 49 -1.36 5.95 10.21
N HIS A 50 -2.31 6.87 10.15
CA HIS A 50 -3.64 6.68 10.73
C HIS A 50 -4.63 6.30 9.64
N LEU A 51 -5.05 5.05 9.61
CA LEU A 51 -6.09 4.57 8.71
C LEU A 51 -7.40 4.42 9.47
N VAL A 52 -8.52 4.72 8.80
CA VAL A 52 -9.86 4.60 9.34
C VAL A 52 -10.76 3.85 8.35
N ALA A 53 -11.07 2.60 8.67
CA ALA A 53 -12.03 1.80 7.93
C ALA A 53 -13.45 2.13 8.40
N HIS A 54 -14.34 2.49 7.46
CA HIS A 54 -15.76 2.74 7.69
C HIS A 54 -16.59 1.63 7.06
N LEU A 55 -17.52 1.02 7.82
CA LEU A 55 -18.48 0.08 7.27
C LEU A 55 -19.48 0.82 6.38
N ALA A 56 -19.27 0.76 5.07
CA ALA A 56 -20.11 1.41 4.07
C ALA A 56 -20.11 0.59 2.76
N PRO A 57 -20.76 -0.58 2.73
CA PRO A 57 -20.72 -1.48 1.57
C PRO A 57 -21.13 -0.82 0.24
N GLY A 58 -22.07 0.13 0.27
CA GLY A 58 -22.52 0.88 -0.91
C GLY A 58 -21.49 1.85 -1.49
N GLU A 59 -20.47 2.23 -0.73
CA GLU A 59 -19.38 3.13 -1.14
C GLU A 59 -18.12 2.35 -1.59
N VAL A 60 -18.13 1.02 -1.45
CA VAL A 60 -17.02 0.17 -1.91
C VAL A 60 -17.03 0.12 -3.43
N VAL A 61 -16.03 0.77 -4.04
CA VAL A 61 -15.90 0.86 -5.50
C VAL A 61 -15.37 -0.44 -6.10
N GLY A 62 -14.58 -1.21 -5.34
CA GLY A 62 -13.88 -2.41 -5.81
C GLY A 62 -12.77 -2.10 -6.83
N HIS A 63 -12.33 -3.12 -7.57
CA HIS A 63 -11.25 -3.01 -8.57
C HIS A 63 -11.69 -2.42 -9.91
N LYS A 64 -12.49 -1.34 -9.89
CA LYS A 64 -12.92 -0.65 -11.12
C LYS A 64 -11.76 0.17 -11.70
N GLY A 65 -11.43 -0.09 -12.96
CA GLY A 65 -10.35 0.55 -13.69
C GLY A 65 -9.00 -0.16 -13.50
N VAL A 66 -8.38 -0.56 -14.60
CA VAL A 66 -7.04 -1.16 -14.63
C VAL A 66 -6.06 -0.11 -15.17
N LYS A 67 -4.87 0.00 -14.58
CA LYS A 67 -3.79 0.82 -15.15
C LYS A 67 -3.41 0.29 -16.54
N ILE A 68 -3.52 1.12 -17.58
CA ILE A 68 -3.14 0.76 -18.95
C ILE A 68 -1.60 0.87 -19.05
N GLY A 69 -0.93 -0.21 -19.47
CA GLY A 69 0.49 -0.16 -19.89
C GLY A 69 1.47 -1.06 -19.14
N GLU A 70 1.08 -1.74 -18.07
CA GLU A 70 1.91 -2.78 -17.42
C GLU A 70 1.14 -4.11 -17.39
N SER A 71 1.84 -5.23 -17.53
CA SER A 71 1.31 -6.60 -17.68
C SER A 71 0.55 -7.14 -16.45
N LYS A 72 0.24 -6.29 -15.48
CA LYS A 72 -0.32 -6.66 -14.18
C LYS A 72 -1.43 -5.67 -13.79
N LYS A 73 -2.59 -6.22 -13.41
CA LYS A 73 -3.87 -5.52 -13.24
C LYS A 73 -3.94 -4.77 -11.91
N THR A 74 -3.02 -3.83 -11.65
CA THR A 74 -3.14 -2.98 -10.45
C THR A 74 -4.39 -2.09 -10.61
N PRO A 75 -5.34 -2.13 -9.66
CA PRO A 75 -6.50 -1.25 -9.66
C PRO A 75 -6.08 0.21 -9.64
N LEU A 76 -6.78 1.07 -10.36
CA LEU A 76 -6.47 2.50 -10.40
C LEU A 76 -6.50 3.12 -9.00
N ARG A 77 -7.50 2.75 -8.19
CA ARG A 77 -7.63 3.16 -6.79
C ARG A 77 -6.94 2.14 -5.91
N HIS A 78 -5.85 2.56 -5.30
CA HIS A 78 -5.11 1.82 -4.29
C HIS A 78 -4.45 2.81 -3.35
N PHE A 79 -4.03 2.31 -2.20
CA PHE A 79 -3.20 3.04 -1.26
C PHE A 79 -2.18 2.09 -0.64
N GLY A 80 -1.26 2.61 0.14
CA GLY A 80 -0.33 1.77 0.88
C GLY A 80 0.87 2.56 1.34
N VAL A 81 2.03 1.93 1.36
CA VAL A 81 3.22 2.45 2.04
C VAL A 81 4.47 2.30 1.19
N VAL A 82 5.32 3.32 1.29
CA VAL A 82 6.69 3.31 0.79
C VAL A 82 7.60 3.03 1.97
N MET A 83 8.41 1.98 1.88
CA MET A 83 9.25 1.50 2.96
C MET A 83 10.63 1.08 2.46
N THR A 84 11.53 0.76 3.38
CA THR A 84 12.85 0.25 3.03
C THR A 84 12.74 -1.13 2.37
N LEU A 85 13.74 -1.51 1.55
CA LEU A 85 13.81 -2.86 0.98
C LEU A 85 13.84 -3.96 2.05
N GLU A 86 14.39 -3.69 3.22
CA GLU A 86 14.42 -4.63 4.33
C GLU A 86 13.01 -4.86 4.89
N ASP A 87 12.29 -3.78 5.21
CA ASP A 87 10.92 -3.87 5.74
C ASP A 87 9.95 -4.45 4.71
N PHE A 88 10.17 -4.16 3.42
CA PHE A 88 9.40 -4.75 2.34
C PHE A 88 9.53 -6.28 2.33
N ARG A 89 10.75 -6.81 2.42
CA ARG A 89 10.99 -8.26 2.44
C ARG A 89 10.35 -8.93 3.65
N LYS A 90 10.54 -8.35 4.85
CA LYS A 90 9.87 -8.84 6.08
C LYS A 90 8.34 -8.85 5.95
N THR A 91 7.79 -7.80 5.35
CA THR A 91 6.34 -7.69 5.12
C THR A 91 5.87 -8.72 4.10
N ALA A 92 6.59 -8.90 3.00
CA ALA A 92 6.27 -9.89 1.97
C ALA A 92 6.30 -11.33 2.54
N ASP A 93 7.32 -11.69 3.31
CA ASP A 93 7.44 -13.01 3.94
C ASP A 93 6.25 -13.28 4.87
N ARG A 94 5.87 -12.30 5.71
CA ARG A 94 4.70 -12.39 6.58
C ARG A 94 3.41 -12.60 5.78
N LEU A 95 3.22 -11.83 4.71
CA LEU A 95 2.03 -11.93 3.86
C LEU A 95 1.91 -13.32 3.20
N VAL A 96 3.02 -13.88 2.73
CA VAL A 96 3.05 -15.26 2.19
C VAL A 96 2.71 -16.28 3.27
N GLN A 97 3.28 -16.15 4.48
CA GLN A 97 3.01 -17.05 5.60
C GLN A 97 1.52 -17.06 6.03
N HIS A 98 0.86 -15.90 5.93
CA HIS A 98 -0.57 -15.76 6.23
C HIS A 98 -1.49 -16.13 5.06
N GLY A 99 -0.95 -16.54 3.89
CA GLY A 99 -1.73 -16.89 2.71
C GLY A 99 -2.52 -15.71 2.14
N ALA A 100 -1.94 -14.51 2.15
CA ALA A 100 -2.60 -13.30 1.69
C ALA A 100 -2.91 -13.34 0.18
N GLU A 101 -3.99 -12.69 -0.23
CA GLU A 101 -4.41 -12.62 -1.63
C GLU A 101 -3.63 -11.54 -2.39
N PHE A 102 -2.64 -11.98 -3.17
CA PHE A 102 -1.87 -11.08 -4.03
C PHE A 102 -2.61 -10.80 -5.34
N ILE A 103 -2.84 -9.51 -5.61
CA ILE A 103 -3.15 -9.04 -6.96
C ILE A 103 -1.87 -9.08 -7.80
N ASN A 104 -0.76 -8.63 -7.20
CA ASN A 104 0.58 -8.68 -7.78
C ASN A 104 1.55 -9.24 -6.74
N GLU A 105 2.13 -10.41 -7.04
CA GLU A 105 3.21 -10.96 -6.22
C GLU A 105 4.45 -10.04 -6.18
N PRO A 106 5.26 -10.11 -5.11
CA PRO A 106 6.49 -9.34 -4.96
C PRO A 106 7.43 -9.48 -6.16
N ALA A 107 7.75 -8.35 -6.80
CA ALA A 107 8.66 -8.33 -7.94
C ALA A 107 9.50 -7.05 -7.97
N VAL A 108 10.69 -7.14 -8.56
CA VAL A 108 11.46 -5.94 -8.94
C VAL A 108 10.80 -5.31 -10.16
N THR A 109 10.59 -4.00 -10.11
CA THR A 109 10.06 -3.18 -11.21
C THR A 109 11.04 -2.07 -11.53
N GLN A 110 11.00 -1.57 -12.78
CA GLN A 110 11.91 -0.52 -13.27
C GLN A 110 13.40 -0.86 -13.05
N LYS A 111 13.76 -2.15 -13.25
CA LYS A 111 15.11 -2.66 -13.04
C LYS A 111 16.14 -1.87 -13.86
N GLY A 112 17.22 -1.44 -13.19
CA GLY A 112 18.31 -0.69 -13.82
C GLY A 112 18.02 0.80 -14.06
N THR A 113 16.86 1.32 -13.65
CA THR A 113 16.57 2.76 -13.70
C THR A 113 16.69 3.41 -12.33
N VAL A 114 16.69 4.74 -12.26
CA VAL A 114 16.72 5.50 -10.99
C VAL A 114 15.48 5.24 -10.12
N ARG A 115 14.46 4.58 -10.68
CA ARG A 115 13.19 4.24 -10.02
C ARG A 115 13.05 2.74 -9.74
N GLU A 116 14.14 1.98 -9.84
CA GLU A 116 14.17 0.56 -9.46
C GLU A 116 13.63 0.37 -8.04
N GLN A 117 12.63 -0.49 -7.91
CA GLN A 117 11.94 -0.75 -6.64
C GLN A 117 11.37 -2.16 -6.61
N MET A 118 11.13 -2.67 -5.40
CA MET A 118 10.26 -3.83 -5.23
C MET A 118 8.81 -3.39 -5.06
N LEU A 119 7.89 -4.11 -5.66
CA LEU A 119 6.46 -3.81 -5.61
C LEU A 119 5.66 -5.09 -5.40
N MET A 120 4.62 -5.00 -4.56
CA MET A 120 3.55 -5.99 -4.45
C MET A 120 2.22 -5.29 -4.22
N THR A 121 1.13 -5.94 -4.61
CA THR A 121 -0.22 -5.42 -4.40
C THR A 121 -1.12 -6.52 -3.87
N LEU A 122 -1.89 -6.23 -2.84
CA LEU A 122 -2.81 -7.17 -2.20
C LEU A 122 -4.26 -6.69 -2.28
N SER A 123 -5.18 -7.64 -2.25
CA SER A 123 -6.57 -7.41 -1.89
C SER A 123 -6.69 -7.40 -0.37
N ASP A 124 -7.42 -6.45 0.20
CA ASP A 124 -7.77 -6.47 1.64
C ASP A 124 -9.00 -7.34 1.94
N GLY A 125 -9.60 -7.96 0.91
CA GLY A 125 -10.85 -8.73 1.00
C GLY A 125 -12.09 -7.88 1.31
N CYS A 126 -11.95 -6.55 1.30
CA CYS A 126 -13.01 -5.58 1.62
C CYS A 126 -13.25 -4.57 0.47
N GLY A 127 -12.70 -4.87 -0.71
CA GLY A 127 -12.82 -4.08 -1.93
C GLY A 127 -11.74 -3.03 -2.13
N ASN A 128 -10.66 -3.05 -1.35
CA ASN A 128 -9.50 -2.16 -1.52
C ASN A 128 -8.27 -2.93 -2.00
N ALA A 129 -7.39 -2.20 -2.70
CA ALA A 129 -6.09 -2.70 -3.11
C ALA A 129 -4.97 -1.97 -2.34
N ILE A 130 -4.05 -2.74 -1.79
CA ILE A 130 -2.98 -2.26 -0.92
C ILE A 130 -1.64 -2.47 -1.61
N GLU A 131 -0.96 -1.39 -1.96
CA GLU A 131 0.32 -1.41 -2.67
C GLU A 131 1.49 -1.13 -1.73
N PHE A 132 2.49 -1.99 -1.77
CA PHE A 132 3.73 -1.83 -1.03
C PHE A 132 4.85 -1.54 -2.00
N LYS A 133 5.69 -0.56 -1.67
CA LYS A 133 6.90 -0.21 -2.41
C LYS A 133 8.11 -0.31 -1.51
N GLY A 134 9.09 -1.13 -1.91
CA GLY A 134 10.37 -1.28 -1.23
C GLY A 134 11.46 -0.58 -2.03
N LEU A 135 12.09 0.44 -1.42
CA LEU A 135 13.21 1.18 -2.03
C LEU A 135 14.44 1.16 -1.13
N ARG A 136 15.62 1.38 -1.73
CA ARG A 136 16.86 1.53 -0.97
C ARG A 136 16.82 2.82 -0.13
N ASN A 137 16.38 3.93 -0.74
CA ASN A 137 16.00 5.14 -0.04
C ASN A 137 14.54 5.46 -0.35
N ILE A 138 13.71 5.64 0.68
CA ILE A 138 12.27 5.81 0.50
C ILE A 138 11.90 7.07 -0.30
N THR A 139 12.74 8.09 -0.26
CA THR A 139 12.54 9.36 -1.00
C THR A 139 12.73 9.21 -2.51
N ASP A 140 13.37 8.13 -2.96
CA ASP A 140 13.59 7.85 -4.38
C ASP A 140 12.27 7.55 -5.12
N VAL A 141 11.16 7.36 -4.38
CA VAL A 141 9.81 7.27 -4.97
C VAL A 141 9.43 8.52 -5.78
N TYR A 142 10.03 9.67 -5.45
CA TYR A 142 9.88 10.93 -6.15
C TYR A 142 10.98 11.22 -7.18
N ALA A 143 11.95 10.31 -7.35
CA ALA A 143 13.03 10.50 -8.31
C ALA A 143 12.45 10.65 -9.72
N VAL A 144 12.91 11.68 -10.41
CA VAL A 144 12.62 11.92 -11.82
C VAL A 144 13.78 11.43 -12.65
N GLU A 145 13.49 10.72 -13.75
CA GLU A 145 14.48 10.57 -14.81
C GLU A 145 14.56 11.91 -15.54
N GLU A 146 15.73 12.53 -15.57
CA GLU A 146 15.96 13.62 -16.52
C GLU A 146 15.73 13.03 -17.91
N ARG A 147 14.70 13.53 -18.61
CA ARG A 147 14.61 13.25 -20.04
C ARG A 147 15.88 13.83 -20.64
N ALA A 148 16.73 12.97 -21.20
CA ALA A 148 17.75 13.42 -22.12
C ALA A 148 17.04 14.33 -23.12
N SER A 149 17.43 15.60 -23.15
CA SER A 149 16.99 16.56 -24.14
C SER A 149 17.12 15.85 -25.49
N ALA A 150 16.01 15.68 -26.20
CA ALA A 150 16.07 15.35 -27.62
C ALA A 150 16.64 16.59 -28.33
N GLU A 151 17.95 16.78 -28.25
CA GLU A 151 18.72 17.68 -29.10
C GLU A 151 19.21 16.86 -30.29
N ALA A 152 18.41 16.89 -31.37
CA ALA A 152 18.80 17.02 -32.79
C ALA A 152 17.61 16.63 -33.68
#